data_AF-A0A424Z0B9-F1
#
_entry.id   AF-A0A424Z0B9-F1
#
_cell.length_a   1.000
_cell.length_b   1.000
_cell.length_c   1.000
_cell.angle_alpha   90.00
_cell.angle_beta   90.00
_cell.angle_gamma   90.00
#
_symmetry.space_group_name_H-M   'P 1'
#
loop_
_entity.id
_entity.type
_entity.pdbx_description
1 polymer ?
#
loop_
_entity_poly.entity_id
_entity_poly.type
_entity_poly.pdbx_seq_one_letter_code
_entity_poly.pdbx_strand_id
1 'polypeptide(L)'
;MKSKYESVLKVRKQQLDKAQNNLNNAKQRQMQNELAYEFARKECETLSALPKSGSIAQLRSNLNMAQVGREALARAKEKVELSKNEINHYQFLYKKAYLDYEKVKFLKAEELKQKQKELIKAEGKFLDEIAISRFFKGDKNE
;
A
#
# COMPACT_ATOMS: atom_id res chain seq x y z
N MET A 1 -22.84 -18.74 -8.23
CA MET A 1 -23.51 -17.44 -8.45
C MET A 1 -22.46 -16.33 -8.59
N LYS A 2 -22.56 -15.46 -9.60
CA LYS A 2 -21.69 -14.27 -9.70
C LYS A 2 -22.32 -13.12 -8.89
N SER A 3 -21.56 -12.51 -7.98
CA SER A 3 -21.98 -11.29 -7.26
C SER A 3 -21.86 -10.08 -8.20
N LYS A 4 -22.77 -9.11 -8.07
CA LYS A 4 -22.67 -7.84 -8.81
C LYS A 4 -21.43 -7.02 -8.43
N TYR A 5 -20.85 -7.29 -7.26
CA TYR A 5 -19.66 -6.62 -6.75
C TYR A 5 -18.35 -7.30 -7.16
N GLU A 6 -18.38 -8.45 -7.82
CA GLU A 6 -17.16 -9.23 -8.15
C GLU A 6 -16.19 -8.43 -9.03
N SER A 7 -16.70 -7.78 -10.09
CA SER A 7 -15.91 -6.97 -11.01
C SER A 7 -15.31 -5.75 -10.30
N VAL A 8 -16.12 -5.07 -9.49
CA VAL A 8 -15.69 -3.90 -8.71
C VAL A 8 -14.64 -4.29 -7.69
N LEU A 9 -14.81 -5.40 -6.99
CA LEU A 9 -13.86 -5.89 -6.00
C LEU A 9 -12.50 -6.19 -6.62
N LYS A 10 -12.47 -6.81 -7.81
CA LYS A 10 -11.24 -7.06 -8.56
C LYS A 10 -10.50 -5.77 -8.90
N VAL A 11 -11.22 -4.75 -9.39
CA VAL A 11 -10.63 -3.44 -9.70
C VAL A 11 -10.10 -2.76 -8.43
N ARG A 12 -10.85 -2.79 -7.33
CA ARG A 12 -10.39 -2.23 -6.03
C ARG A 12 -9.18 -2.96 -5.48
N LYS A 13 -9.11 -4.28 -5.64
CA LYS A 13 -7.94 -5.07 -5.25
C LYS A 13 -6.70 -4.67 -6.06
N GLN A 14 -6.83 -4.53 -7.37
CA GLN A 14 -5.74 -4.04 -8.23
C GLN A 14 -5.27 -2.63 -7.84
N GLN A 15 -6.19 -1.73 -7.49
CA GLN A 15 -5.87 -0.39 -7.01
C GLN A 15 -5.11 -0.43 -5.67
N LEU A 16 -5.54 -1.29 -4.73
CA LEU A 16 -4.87 -1.52 -3.46
C LEU A 16 -3.45 -2.04 -3.68
N ASP A 17 -3.28 -3.05 -4.53
CA ASP A 17 -1.98 -3.65 -4.83
C ASP A 17 -1.03 -2.63 -5.48
N LYS A 18 -1.54 -1.79 -6.39
CA LYS A 18 -0.78 -0.67 -6.96
C LYS A 18 -0.36 0.34 -5.90
N ALA A 19 -1.28 0.72 -5.00
CA ALA A 19 -0.97 1.65 -3.90
C ALA A 19 0.09 1.08 -2.95
N GLN A 20 0.03 -0.22 -2.66
CA GLN A 20 1.01 -0.92 -1.84
C GLN A 20 2.39 -0.96 -2.49
N ASN A 21 2.45 -1.27 -3.79
CA ASN A 21 3.71 -1.25 -4.55
C ASN A 21 4.34 0.15 -4.56
N ASN A 22 3.53 1.20 -4.77
CA ASN A 22 4.03 2.57 -4.73
C ASN A 22 4.59 2.95 -3.35
N LEU A 23 3.91 2.57 -2.27
CA LEU A 23 4.38 2.80 -0.91
C LEU A 23 5.69 2.04 -0.63
N ASN A 24 5.82 0.80 -1.09
CA ASN A 24 7.04 0.02 -0.94
C ASN A 24 8.22 0.67 -1.70
N ASN A 25 7.98 1.13 -2.92
CA ASN A 25 8.99 1.84 -3.71
C ASN A 25 9.42 3.15 -3.03
N ALA A 26 8.50 3.91 -2.43
CA ALA A 26 8.82 5.12 -1.67
C ALA A 26 9.66 4.81 -0.42
N LYS A 27 9.35 3.73 0.31
CA LYS A 27 10.16 3.25 1.43
C LYS A 27 11.57 2.86 1.00
N GLN A 28 11.70 2.19 -0.14
CA GLN A 28 13.01 1.83 -0.69
C GLN A 28 13.83 3.08 -1.06
N ARG A 29 13.20 4.08 -1.69
CA ARG A 29 13.85 5.38 -1.98
C ARG A 29 14.32 6.09 -0.71
N GLN A 30 13.48 6.13 0.33
CA GLN A 30 13.86 6.69 1.62
C GLN A 30 15.11 6.04 2.19
N MET A 31 15.15 4.70 2.22
CA MET A 31 16.31 3.96 2.71
C MET A 31 17.57 4.29 1.89
N GLN A 32 17.45 4.37 0.57
CA GLN A 32 18.58 4.76 -0.30
C GLN A 32 19.05 6.20 -0.02
N ASN A 33 18.13 7.14 0.17
CA ASN A 33 18.45 8.52 0.51
C ASN A 33 19.11 8.64 1.88
N GLU A 34 18.66 7.87 2.87
CA GLU A 34 19.28 7.82 4.21
C GLU A 34 20.71 7.28 4.14
N LEU A 35 20.94 6.19 3.38
CA LEU A 35 22.29 5.68 3.14
C LEU A 35 23.18 6.72 2.46
N ALA A 36 22.66 7.37 1.40
CA ALA A 36 23.39 8.42 0.69
C ALA A 36 23.72 9.62 1.59
N TYR A 37 22.82 9.99 2.50
CA TYR A 37 23.05 11.03 3.48
C TYR A 37 24.17 10.65 4.47
N GLU A 38 24.16 9.41 4.98
CA GLU A 38 25.24 8.94 5.86
C GLU A 38 26.60 8.87 5.14
N PHE A 39 26.64 8.49 3.87
CA PHE A 39 27.87 8.55 3.07
C PHE A 39 28.34 9.99 2.90
N ALA A 40 27.46 10.90 2.47
CA ALA A 40 27.79 12.32 2.31
C ALA A 40 28.26 12.96 3.63
N ARG A 41 27.72 12.51 4.77
CA ARG A 41 28.14 12.95 6.09
C ARG A 41 29.58 12.56 6.38
N LYS A 42 29.93 11.29 6.19
CA LYS A 42 31.31 10.78 6.39
C LYS A 42 32.31 11.44 5.46
N GLU A 43 31.93 11.65 4.20
CA GLU A 43 32.75 12.39 3.23
C GLU A 43 32.94 13.84 3.67
N CYS A 44 31.88 14.52 4.10
CA CYS A 44 31.97 15.89 4.60
C CYS A 44 32.86 16.00 5.85
N GLU A 45 32.79 15.05 6.77
CA GLU A 45 33.66 14.98 7.95
C GLU A 45 35.13 14.83 7.54
N THR A 46 35.41 13.99 6.54
CA THR A 46 36.76 13.79 5.99
C THR A 46 37.28 15.04 5.30
N LEU A 47 36.47 15.69 4.47
CA LEU A 47 36.83 16.91 3.73
C LEU A 47 36.96 18.14 4.64
N SER A 48 36.32 18.13 5.80
CA SER A 48 36.38 19.24 6.77
C SER A 48 37.67 19.24 7.60
N ALA A 49 38.51 18.19 7.50
CA ALA A 49 39.79 18.14 8.17
C ALA A 49 40.79 19.13 7.51
N LEU A 50 41.14 20.19 8.24
CA LEU A 50 42.11 21.18 7.75
C LEU A 50 43.55 20.64 7.86
N PRO A 51 44.41 20.95 6.87
CA PRO A 51 45.81 20.55 6.91
C PRO A 51 46.55 21.33 8.01
N LYS A 52 47.35 20.64 8.82
CA LYS A 52 48.14 21.26 9.91
C LYS A 52 49.39 22.01 9.41
N SER A 53 49.79 21.77 8.16
CA SER A 53 50.92 22.39 7.50
C SER A 53 50.70 22.40 5.98
N GLY A 54 51.38 23.31 5.27
CA GLY A 54 51.28 23.42 3.80
C GLY A 54 51.27 24.86 3.31
N SER A 55 51.01 25.02 2.01
CA SER A 55 50.91 26.33 1.34
C SER A 55 49.51 26.94 1.47
N ILE A 56 49.43 28.27 1.35
CA ILE A 56 48.15 29.00 1.33
C ILE A 56 47.24 28.52 0.19
N ALA A 57 47.80 28.12 -0.95
CA ALA A 57 47.04 27.57 -2.07
C ALA A 57 46.34 26.25 -1.70
N GLN A 58 47.04 25.35 -1.00
CA GLN A 58 46.47 24.09 -0.50
C GLN A 58 45.36 24.36 0.54
N LEU A 59 45.55 25.34 1.41
CA LEU A 59 44.51 25.73 2.38
C LEU A 59 43.23 26.20 1.69
N ARG A 60 43.33 27.09 0.68
CA ARG A 60 42.16 27.55 -0.08
C ARG A 60 41.45 26.41 -0.81
N SER A 61 42.22 25.50 -1.43
CA SER A 61 41.67 24.33 -2.09
C SER A 61 40.87 23.46 -1.12
N ASN A 62 41.42 23.19 0.08
CA ASN A 62 40.74 22.36 1.09
C ASN A 62 39.49 23.05 1.65
N LEU A 63 39.51 24.37 1.85
CA LEU A 63 38.32 25.13 2.25
C LEU A 63 37.20 25.05 1.19
N ASN A 64 37.55 25.13 -0.09
CA ASN A 64 36.59 24.96 -1.18
C ASN A 64 36.00 23.53 -1.19
N MET A 65 36.84 22.50 -1.03
CA MET A 65 36.36 21.12 -0.95
C MET A 65 35.46 20.88 0.27
N ALA A 66 35.79 21.46 1.43
CA ALA A 66 34.95 21.40 2.62
C ALA A 66 33.59 22.09 2.38
N GLN A 67 33.57 23.21 1.64
CA GLN A 67 32.32 23.87 1.26
C GLN A 67 31.47 22.99 0.33
N VAL A 68 32.07 22.38 -0.69
CA VAL A 68 31.38 21.43 -1.58
C VAL A 68 30.80 20.24 -0.79
N GLY A 69 31.56 19.71 0.17
CA GLY A 69 31.10 18.64 1.06
C GLY A 69 29.88 19.04 1.90
N ARG A 70 29.89 20.25 2.49
CA ARG A 70 28.75 20.79 3.24
C ARG A 70 27.51 20.94 2.37
N GLU A 71 27.66 21.43 1.16
CA GLU A 71 26.54 21.58 0.22
C GLU A 71 25.99 20.23 -0.26
N ALA A 72 26.87 19.25 -0.51
CA ALA A 72 26.45 17.89 -0.84
C ALA A 72 25.66 17.25 0.30
N LEU A 73 26.13 17.42 1.54
CA LEU A 73 25.43 16.96 2.75
C LEU A 73 24.06 17.62 2.90
N ALA A 74 23.97 18.94 2.70
CA ALA A 74 22.71 19.67 2.77
C ALA A 74 21.69 19.17 1.73
N ARG A 75 22.12 18.96 0.47
CA ARG A 75 21.27 18.39 -0.58
C ARG A 75 20.83 16.96 -0.26
N ALA A 76 21.71 16.14 0.29
CA ALA A 76 21.35 14.77 0.69
C ALA A 76 20.31 14.78 1.82
N LYS A 77 20.44 15.69 2.79
CA LYS A 77 19.45 15.89 3.85
C LYS A 77 18.08 16.31 3.30
N GLU A 78 18.06 17.25 2.37
CA GLU A 78 16.83 17.68 1.71
C GLU A 78 16.12 16.51 1.01
N LYS A 79 16.87 15.66 0.29
CA LYS A 79 16.31 14.46 -0.35
C LYS A 79 15.68 13.50 0.66
N VAL A 80 16.30 13.30 1.82
CA VAL A 80 15.75 12.47 2.92
C VAL A 80 14.42 13.04 3.42
N GLU A 81 14.31 14.35 3.62
CA GLU A 81 13.07 14.96 4.09
C GLU A 81 11.96 14.93 3.02
N LEU A 82 12.31 15.14 1.75
CA LEU A 82 11.37 15.00 0.63
C LEU A 82 10.84 13.57 0.51
N SER A 83 11.68 12.55 0.64
CA SER A 83 11.23 11.16 0.58
C SER A 83 10.40 10.74 1.81
N LYS A 84 10.59 11.36 2.99
CA LYS A 84 9.67 11.18 4.14
C LYS A 84 8.27 11.71 3.83
N ASN A 85 8.19 12.89 3.23
CA ASN A 85 6.91 13.47 2.80
C ASN A 85 6.23 12.61 1.73
N GLU A 86 7.02 12.06 0.81
CA GLU A 86 6.54 11.12 -0.21
C GLU A 86 5.96 9.83 0.42
N ILE A 87 6.62 9.26 1.43
CA ILE A 87 6.08 8.12 2.18
C ILE A 87 4.73 8.47 2.80
N ASN A 88 4.62 9.61 3.47
CA ASN A 88 3.36 10.03 4.11
C ASN A 88 2.22 10.14 3.09
N HIS A 89 2.50 10.69 1.91
CA HIS A 89 1.55 10.76 0.80
C HIS A 89 1.09 9.36 0.35
N TYR A 90 2.02 8.44 0.09
CA TYR A 90 1.66 7.08 -0.35
C TYR A 90 0.98 6.26 0.75
N GLN A 91 1.32 6.48 2.02
CA GLN A 91 0.61 5.86 3.14
C GLN A 91 -0.85 6.30 3.18
N PHE A 92 -1.13 7.58 2.95
CA PHE A 92 -2.50 8.08 2.85
C PHE A 92 -3.25 7.42 1.69
N LEU A 93 -2.66 7.36 0.50
CA LEU A 93 -3.26 6.72 -0.67
C LEU A 93 -3.54 5.22 -0.43
N TYR A 94 -2.60 4.52 0.20
CA TYR A 94 -2.78 3.11 0.57
C TYR A 94 -3.96 2.94 1.54
N LYS A 95 -4.03 3.73 2.61
CA LYS A 95 -5.14 3.68 3.58
C LYS A 95 -6.49 3.92 2.91
N LYS A 96 -6.57 4.89 1.99
CA LYS A 96 -7.78 5.17 1.21
C LYS A 96 -8.17 3.98 0.33
N ALA A 97 -7.24 3.44 -0.44
CA ALA A 97 -7.49 2.28 -1.31
C ALA A 97 -7.90 1.03 -0.51
N TYR A 98 -7.30 0.82 0.66
CA TYR A 98 -7.64 -0.26 1.57
C TYR A 98 -9.07 -0.14 2.10
N LEU A 99 -9.46 1.06 2.54
CA LEU A 99 -10.82 1.32 3.00
C LEU A 99 -11.85 1.06 1.89
N ASP A 100 -11.59 1.53 0.67
CA ASP A 100 -12.49 1.33 -0.47
C ASP A 100 -12.61 -0.15 -0.85
N TYR A 101 -11.52 -0.91 -0.78
CA TYR A 101 -11.54 -2.36 -0.98
C TYR A 101 -12.38 -3.08 0.07
N GLU A 102 -12.17 -2.79 1.37
CA GLU A 102 -12.91 -3.45 2.45
C GLU A 102 -14.40 -3.09 2.44
N LYS A 103 -14.78 -1.86 2.05
CA LYS A 103 -16.19 -1.48 1.84
C LYS A 103 -16.88 -2.36 0.80
N VAL A 104 -16.24 -2.57 -0.36
CA VAL A 104 -16.82 -3.39 -1.44
C VAL A 104 -16.86 -4.87 -1.03
N LYS A 105 -15.83 -5.35 -0.33
CA LYS A 105 -15.78 -6.70 0.20
C LYS A 105 -16.92 -6.97 1.19
N PHE A 106 -17.21 -6.01 2.06
CA PHE A 106 -18.34 -6.07 2.98
C PHE A 106 -19.69 -6.14 2.23
N LEU A 107 -19.89 -5.27 1.23
CA LEU A 107 -21.12 -5.29 0.41
C LEU A 107 -21.33 -6.62 -0.32
N LYS A 108 -20.25 -7.23 -0.81
CA LYS A 108 -20.29 -8.57 -1.41
C LYS A 108 -20.72 -9.63 -0.41
N ALA A 109 -20.19 -9.58 0.82
CA ALA A 109 -20.53 -10.54 1.86
C ALA A 109 -22.01 -10.45 2.27
N GLU A 110 -22.54 -9.24 2.42
CA GLU A 110 -23.97 -9.02 2.70
C GLU A 110 -24.87 -9.52 1.56
N GLU A 111 -24.50 -9.28 0.30
CA GLU A 111 -25.24 -9.81 -0.86
C GLU A 111 -25.29 -11.35 -0.87
N LEU A 112 -24.16 -12.00 -0.58
CA LEU A 112 -24.09 -13.46 -0.51
C LEU A 112 -24.94 -14.01 0.62
N LYS A 113 -24.94 -13.35 1.78
CA LYS A 113 -25.78 -13.73 2.94
C LYS A 113 -27.27 -13.61 2.63
N GLN A 114 -27.69 -12.56 1.93
CA GLN A 114 -29.08 -12.40 1.49
C GLN A 114 -29.48 -13.51 0.51
N LYS A 115 -28.65 -13.76 -0.50
CA LYS A 115 -28.87 -14.84 -1.48
C LYS A 115 -28.95 -16.22 -0.84
N GLN A 116 -28.10 -16.49 0.15
CA GLN A 116 -28.15 -17.75 0.89
C GLN A 116 -29.49 -17.93 1.63
N LYS A 117 -30.01 -16.86 2.26
CA LYS A 117 -31.32 -16.89 2.91
C LYS A 117 -32.46 -17.12 1.92
N GLU A 118 -32.38 -16.52 0.73
CA GLU A 118 -33.37 -16.73 -0.34
C GLU A 118 -33.38 -18.17 -0.84
N LEU A 119 -32.20 -18.76 -1.04
CA LEU A 119 -32.07 -20.17 -1.45
C LEU A 119 -32.65 -21.13 -0.40
N ILE A 120 -32.30 -20.95 0.88
CA ILE A 120 -32.85 -21.79 1.96
C ILE A 120 -34.39 -21.70 2.02
N LYS A 121 -34.96 -20.50 1.81
CA LYS A 121 -36.42 -20.32 1.77
C LYS A 121 -37.04 -20.99 0.54
N ALA A 122 -36.39 -20.92 -0.62
CA ALA A 122 -36.86 -21.56 -1.84
C ALA A 122 -36.80 -23.09 -1.73
N GLU A 123 -35.71 -23.62 -1.16
CA GLU A 123 -35.55 -25.05 -0.86
C GLU A 123 -36.62 -25.54 0.12
N GLY A 124 -36.89 -24.78 1.20
CA GLY A 124 -37.97 -25.11 2.15
C GLY A 124 -39.35 -25.21 1.48
N LYS A 125 -39.73 -24.20 0.69
CA LYS A 125 -41.00 -24.21 -0.06
C LYS A 125 -41.09 -25.40 -1.02
N PHE A 126 -40.01 -25.70 -1.72
CA PHE A 126 -39.95 -26.82 -2.65
C PHE A 126 -40.11 -28.16 -1.94
N LEU A 127 -39.50 -28.33 -0.76
CA LEU A 127 -39.67 -29.52 0.07
C LEU A 127 -41.12 -29.66 0.57
N ASP A 128 -41.74 -28.56 0.99
CA ASP A 128 -43.15 -28.55 1.41
C ASP A 128 -44.08 -28.94 0.25
N GLU A 129 -43.86 -28.41 -0.95
CA GLU A 129 -44.61 -28.77 -2.17
C GLU A 129 -44.43 -30.26 -2.54
N ILE A 130 -43.21 -30.81 -2.40
CA ILE A 130 -42.96 -32.24 -2.57
C ILE A 130 -43.72 -33.05 -1.52
N ALA A 131 -43.71 -32.64 -0.26
CA ALA A 131 -44.40 -33.35 0.82
C ALA A 131 -45.92 -33.38 0.58
N ILE A 132 -46.51 -32.23 0.25
CA ILE A 132 -47.93 -32.08 -0.11
C ILE A 132 -48.27 -32.98 -1.30
N SER A 133 -47.52 -32.87 -2.41
CA SER A 133 -47.81 -33.67 -3.60
C SER A 133 -47.69 -35.19 -3.37
N ARG A 134 -46.78 -35.63 -2.49
CA ARG A 134 -46.67 -37.04 -2.09
C ARG A 134 -47.83 -37.49 -1.22
N PHE A 135 -48.22 -36.67 -0.23
CA PHE A 135 -49.35 -36.95 0.65
C PHE A 135 -50.65 -37.14 -0.17
N PHE A 136 -50.97 -36.17 -1.03
CA PHE A 136 -52.18 -36.24 -1.88
C PHE A 136 -52.14 -37.31 -2.98
N LYS A 137 -50.97 -37.87 -3.32
CA LYS A 137 -50.86 -39.02 -4.24
C LYS A 137 -50.98 -40.37 -3.53
N GLY A 138 -50.83 -40.42 -2.20
CA GLY A 138 -50.95 -41.65 -1.41
C GLY A 138 -52.40 -42.11 -1.20
N ASP A 139 -53.36 -41.19 -1.16
CA ASP A 139 -54.77 -41.47 -0.80
C ASP A 139 -55.63 -42.06 -1.93
N LYS A 140 -55.06 -42.49 -3.06
CA LYS A 140 -55.83 -43.05 -4.19
C LYS A 140 -55.83 -44.59 -4.28
N ASN A 141 -55.23 -45.28 -3.33
CA ASN A 141 -55.21 -46.75 -3.29
C ASN A 141 -55.65 -47.28 -1.91
N GLU A 142 -56.85 -46.91 -1.46
CA GLU A 142 -57.68 -47.71 -0.55
C GLU A 142 -59.05 -47.94 -1.19
#